data_AF-A0A4P5TLB8-F1
#
_entry.id   AF-A0A4P5TLB8-F1
#
_cell.length_a   1.000
_cell.length_b   1.000
_cell.length_c   1.000
_cell.angle_alpha   90.00
_cell.angle_beta   90.00
_cell.angle_gamma   90.00
#
_symmetry.space_group_name_H-M   'P 1'
#
loop_
_entity.id
_entity.type
_entity.pdbx_description
1 polymer ?
#
loop_
_entity_poly.entity_id
_entity_poly.type
_entity_poly.pdbx_seq_one_letter_code
_entity_poly.pdbx_strand_id
1 'polypeptide(L)'
;MRFIPRVFREQFPHEHDLFSNHHIRCYPDESKEVLVELPAGGILFFAYGTPHATGANNTDSERAGIAHHFINADQNGTALAGFEVGKRPFLTGADASGGEREYGVRLAGRWETEIERVDRVGRGLTL
;
A
#
# COMPACT_ATOMS: atom_id res chain seq x y z
N MET A 1 2.66 7.20 10.72
CA MET A 1 1.69 6.09 10.63
C MET A 1 1.49 5.49 12.01
N ARG A 2 0.26 5.17 12.43
CA ARG A 2 -0.01 4.47 13.71
C ARG A 2 -0.36 3.02 13.43
N PHE A 3 0.15 2.08 14.21
CA PHE A 3 -0.16 0.65 14.08
C PHE A 3 -0.14 -0.04 15.43
N ILE A 4 -0.92 -1.11 15.55
CA ILE A 4 -0.84 -2.02 16.71
C ILE A 4 -0.07 -3.25 16.26
N PRO A 5 1.18 -3.44 16.72
CA PRO A 5 2.02 -4.53 16.24
C PRO A 5 1.53 -5.89 16.74
N ARG A 6 1.89 -6.94 16.00
CA ARG A 6 1.71 -8.36 16.39
C ARG A 6 0.26 -8.87 16.51
N VAL A 7 -0.75 -8.07 16.22
CA VAL A 7 -2.17 -8.49 16.24
C VAL A 7 -2.74 -8.79 14.86
N PHE A 8 -1.90 -8.91 13.83
CA PHE A 8 -2.31 -9.09 12.42
C PHE A 8 -3.03 -10.41 12.10
N ARG A 9 -3.14 -11.32 13.08
CA ARG A 9 -3.89 -12.58 12.98
C ARG A 9 -5.28 -12.47 13.62
N GLU A 10 -5.54 -11.39 14.35
CA GLU A 10 -6.81 -11.18 15.04
C GLU A 10 -7.76 -10.47 14.08
N GLN A 11 -8.98 -11.01 13.95
CA GLN A 11 -10.01 -10.38 13.15
C GLN A 11 -10.83 -9.46 14.04
N PHE A 12 -10.73 -8.16 13.78
CA PHE A 12 -11.58 -7.17 14.43
C PHE A 12 -12.86 -6.96 13.61
N PRO A 13 -14.03 -6.83 14.25
CA PRO A 13 -15.22 -6.35 13.57
C PRO A 13 -14.95 -5.00 12.93
N HIS A 14 -15.43 -4.86 11.70
CA HIS A 14 -15.29 -3.65 10.91
C HIS A 14 -16.69 -3.07 10.71
N GLU A 15 -16.88 -1.82 11.11
CA GLU A 15 -18.16 -1.13 11.09
C GLU A 15 -18.06 0.12 10.22
N HIS A 16 -19.16 0.47 9.54
CA HIS A 16 -19.23 1.71 8.79
C HIS A 16 -19.30 2.90 9.75
N ASP A 17 -18.31 3.80 9.68
CA ASP A 17 -18.25 4.99 10.53
C ASP A 17 -19.03 6.14 9.86
N LEU A 18 -20.24 6.42 10.35
CA LEU A 18 -21.11 7.47 9.80
C LEU A 18 -20.56 8.89 9.96
N PHE A 19 -19.54 9.07 10.81
CA PHE A 19 -18.94 10.38 11.11
C PHE A 19 -17.58 10.56 10.45
N SER A 20 -17.16 9.61 9.63
CA SER A 20 -15.91 9.64 8.89
C SER A 20 -16.18 9.49 7.40
N ASN A 21 -15.45 10.24 6.56
CA ASN A 21 -15.37 9.94 5.13
C ASN A 21 -14.47 8.72 4.84
N HIS A 22 -13.88 8.13 5.89
CA HIS A 22 -13.23 6.83 5.83
C HIS A 22 -14.27 5.73 6.07
N HIS A 23 -14.50 4.89 5.07
CA HIS A 23 -15.72 4.07 4.98
C HIS A 23 -15.83 2.94 6.02
N ILE A 24 -14.78 2.63 6.78
CA ILE A 24 -14.73 1.46 7.69
C ILE A 24 -13.80 1.73 8.88
N ARG A 25 -14.25 1.42 10.11
CA ARG A 25 -13.47 1.48 11.35
C ARG A 25 -13.48 0.14 12.09
N CYS A 26 -12.42 -0.17 12.82
CA CYS A 26 -12.39 -1.22 13.85
C CYS A 26 -11.98 -0.63 15.21
N TYR A 27 -12.15 -1.41 16.29
CA TYR A 27 -11.88 -0.97 17.67
C TYR A 27 -10.87 -1.87 18.39
N PRO A 28 -9.60 -1.87 17.96
CA PRO A 28 -8.54 -2.60 18.67
C PRO A 28 -8.11 -1.87 19.95
N ASP A 29 -7.26 -2.51 20.76
CA ASP A 29 -6.67 -1.87 21.95
C ASP A 29 -5.63 -0.79 21.55
N GLU A 30 -6.12 0.44 21.35
CA GLU A 30 -5.31 1.60 20.93
C GLU A 30 -4.20 1.96 21.93
N SER A 31 -4.25 1.49 23.19
CA SER A 31 -3.15 1.72 24.15
C SER A 31 -1.84 1.01 23.74
N LYS A 32 -1.92 0.06 22.82
CA LYS A 32 -0.78 -0.67 22.24
C LYS A 32 -0.27 -0.06 20.94
N GLU A 33 -0.78 1.10 20.54
CA GLU A 33 -0.35 1.77 19.32
C GLU A 33 1.13 2.17 19.38
N VAL A 34 1.78 2.11 18.22
CA VAL A 34 3.12 2.66 18.01
C VAL A 34 3.04 3.64 16.84
N LEU A 35 3.63 4.81 17.03
CA LEU A 35 3.84 5.80 15.98
C LEU A 35 5.15 5.47 15.25
N VAL A 36 5.08 5.25 13.94
CA VAL A 36 6.25 5.22 13.05
C VAL A 36 6.28 6.51 12.24
N GLU A 37 7.35 7.26 12.45
CA GLU A 37 7.76 8.40 11.64
C GLU A 37 8.67 7.93 10.52
N LEU A 38 8.41 8.41 9.30
CA LEU A 38 9.19 8.06 8.11
C LEU A 38 9.65 9.36 7.44
N PRO A 39 10.94 9.48 7.08
CA PRO A 39 11.37 10.54 6.17
C PRO A 39 10.74 10.34 4.79
N ALA A 40 10.77 11.38 3.95
CA ALA A 40 10.38 11.26 2.54
C ALA A 40 11.21 10.15 1.85
N GLY A 41 10.53 9.28 1.11
CA GLY A 41 11.13 8.07 0.51
C GLY A 41 11.29 6.89 1.46
N GLY A 42 10.97 7.04 2.75
CA GLY A 42 10.91 5.94 3.71
C GLY A 42 9.79 4.94 3.38
N ILE A 43 10.04 3.67 3.66
CA ILE A 43 9.11 2.57 3.36
C ILE A 43 8.77 1.84 4.66
N LEU A 44 7.49 1.53 4.84
CA LEU A 44 6.99 0.70 5.93
C LEU A 44 6.29 -0.53 5.37
N PHE A 45 6.76 -1.71 5.75
CA PHE A 45 6.12 -2.99 5.47
C PHE A 45 5.38 -3.49 6.71
N PHE A 46 4.11 -3.89 6.54
CA PHE A 46 3.34 -4.53 7.58
C PHE A 46 2.36 -5.55 6.98
N ALA A 47 1.94 -6.53 7.79
CA ALA A 47 1.02 -7.57 7.35
C ALA A 47 -0.39 -7.00 7.16
N TYR A 48 -1.11 -7.45 6.13
CA TYR A 48 -2.45 -6.95 5.74
C TYR A 48 -3.43 -6.80 6.92
N GLY A 49 -3.47 -7.77 7.85
CA GLY A 49 -4.37 -7.75 9.00
C GLY A 49 -3.95 -6.82 10.15
N THR A 50 -2.86 -6.07 10.04
CA THR A 50 -2.36 -5.19 11.11
C THR A 50 -3.30 -3.99 11.23
N PRO A 51 -3.96 -3.75 12.38
CA PRO A 51 -4.72 -2.54 12.60
C PRO A 51 -3.80 -1.33 12.52
N HIS A 52 -4.19 -0.38 11.68
CA HIS A 52 -3.38 0.80 11.41
C HIS A 52 -4.27 1.99 11.08
N ALA A 53 -3.76 3.18 11.38
CA ALA A 53 -4.45 4.43 11.14
C ALA A 53 -3.47 5.54 10.78
N THR A 54 -3.99 6.51 10.05
CA THR A 54 -3.28 7.76 9.81
C THR A 54 -3.98 8.87 10.60
N GLY A 55 -3.23 9.56 11.45
CA GLY A 55 -3.77 10.70 12.20
C GLY A 55 -3.94 11.95 11.35
N ALA A 56 -4.62 12.94 11.93
CA ALA A 56 -4.76 14.28 11.36
C ALA A 56 -3.40 14.88 10.95
N ASN A 57 -3.41 15.65 9.87
CA ASN A 57 -2.28 16.47 9.48
C ASN A 57 -2.45 17.87 10.10
N ASN A 58 -1.65 18.19 11.11
CA ASN A 58 -1.72 19.47 11.83
C ASN A 58 -0.62 20.44 11.37
N THR A 59 -0.16 20.30 10.13
CA THR A 59 0.91 21.13 9.55
C THR A 59 0.37 21.90 8.34
N ASP A 60 1.07 22.97 7.96
CA ASP A 60 0.72 23.81 6.80
C ASP A 60 1.22 23.20 5.47
N SER A 61 1.59 21.92 5.46
CA SER A 61 2.13 21.22 4.30
C SER A 61 1.41 19.90 4.07
N GLU A 62 1.18 19.58 2.79
CA GLU A 62 0.55 18.33 2.40
C GLU A 62 1.41 17.10 2.78
N ARG A 63 0.73 16.00 3.11
CA ARG A 63 1.36 14.71 3.39
C ARG A 63 0.90 13.68 2.37
N ALA A 64 1.83 13.21 1.53
CA ALA A 64 1.56 12.20 0.52
C ALA A 64 2.19 10.84 0.87
N GLY A 65 1.57 9.77 0.40
CA GLY A 65 2.07 8.40 0.50
C GLY A 65 1.40 7.49 -0.54
N ILE A 66 2.08 6.41 -0.90
CA ILE A 66 1.57 5.39 -1.83
C ILE A 66 1.56 4.06 -1.09
N ALA A 67 0.46 3.31 -1.21
CA ALA A 67 0.31 1.99 -0.61
C ALA A 67 0.23 0.92 -1.71
N HIS A 68 1.04 -0.13 -1.57
CA HIS A 68 1.01 -1.31 -2.44
C HIS A 68 0.61 -2.54 -1.61
N HIS A 69 -0.36 -3.30 -2.11
CA HIS A 69 -0.76 -4.56 -1.52
C HIS A 69 -0.05 -5.71 -2.24
N PHE A 70 0.68 -6.51 -1.48
CA PHE A 70 1.30 -7.75 -1.96
C PHE A 70 0.52 -8.92 -1.40
N ILE A 71 0.08 -9.82 -2.28
CA ILE A 71 -0.65 -11.02 -1.90
C ILE A 71 0.08 -12.25 -2.45
N ASN A 72 0.17 -13.30 -1.64
CA ASN A 72 0.61 -14.60 -2.13
C ASN A 72 -0.47 -15.13 -3.10
N ALA A 73 -0.05 -15.62 -4.27
CA ALA A 73 -0.94 -16.19 -5.28
C ALA A 73 -1.87 -17.29 -4.72
N ASP A 74 -1.39 -18.11 -3.79
CA ASP A 74 -2.15 -19.18 -3.16
C ASP A 74 -3.24 -18.66 -2.21
N GLN A 75 -3.17 -17.37 -1.85
CA GLN A 75 -4.13 -16.67 -0.99
C GLN A 75 -4.99 -15.68 -1.77
N ASN A 76 -4.88 -15.65 -3.10
CA ASN A 76 -5.50 -14.63 -3.95
C ASN A 76 -7.04 -14.56 -3.80
N GLY A 77 -7.68 -15.70 -3.53
CA GLY A 77 -9.13 -15.83 -3.32
C GLY A 77 -9.59 -15.70 -1.88
N THR A 78 -8.69 -15.55 -0.91
CA THR A 78 -9.03 -15.45 0.53
C THR A 78 -9.05 -14.00 1.03
N ALA A 79 -8.63 -13.04 0.21
CA ALA A 79 -8.73 -11.62 0.54
C ALA A 79 -10.19 -11.17 0.60
N LEU A 80 -10.62 -10.74 1.79
CA LEU A 80 -12.01 -10.40 2.11
C LEU A 80 -12.50 -9.08 1.47
N ALA A 81 -11.65 -8.30 0.80
CA ALA A 81 -12.04 -7.04 0.18
C ALA A 81 -11.23 -6.69 -1.08
N GLY A 82 -11.93 -6.08 -2.05
CA GLY A 82 -11.40 -4.95 -2.80
C GLY A 82 -10.89 -5.15 -4.23
N PHE A 83 -10.62 -6.37 -4.70
CA PHE A 83 -9.99 -6.52 -6.02
C PHE A 83 -10.50 -7.75 -6.78
N GLU A 84 -10.89 -7.56 -8.04
CA GLU A 84 -11.28 -8.66 -8.92
C GLU A 84 -10.14 -9.69 -9.06
N VAL A 85 -10.49 -10.96 -8.89
CA VAL A 85 -9.58 -12.09 -9.10
C VAL A 85 -9.17 -12.12 -10.57
N GLY A 86 -7.88 -12.33 -10.84
CA GLY A 86 -7.32 -12.44 -12.20
C GLY A 86 -6.82 -11.14 -12.83
N LYS A 87 -7.04 -9.96 -12.21
CA LYS A 87 -6.52 -8.67 -12.70
C LYS A 87 -5.22 -8.20 -12.03
N ARG A 88 -4.62 -9.04 -11.18
CA ARG A 88 -3.43 -8.70 -10.39
C ARG A 88 -2.17 -9.18 -11.13
N PRO A 89 -1.19 -8.32 -11.42
CA PRO A 89 0.06 -8.76 -12.03
C PRO A 89 0.82 -9.68 -11.07
N PHE A 90 1.31 -10.80 -11.59
CA PHE A 90 2.26 -11.64 -10.88
C PHE A 90 3.64 -11.00 -10.96
N LEU A 91 4.19 -10.64 -9.79
CA LEU A 91 5.52 -10.02 -9.71
C LEU A 91 6.65 -11.06 -9.79
N THR A 92 6.41 -12.28 -9.31
CA THR A 92 7.38 -13.38 -9.26
C THR A 92 6.69 -14.72 -9.53
N GLY A 93 7.47 -15.78 -9.77
CA GLY A 93 6.97 -17.13 -10.05
C GLY A 93 6.74 -17.40 -11.53
N ALA A 94 6.27 -18.61 -11.85
CA ALA A 94 6.09 -19.06 -13.24
C ALA A 94 5.04 -18.24 -14.02
N ASP A 95 4.06 -17.66 -13.32
CA ASP A 95 2.99 -16.86 -13.93
C ASP A 95 3.35 -15.38 -14.13
N ALA A 96 4.54 -14.96 -13.68
CA ALA A 96 5.03 -13.60 -13.85
C ALA A 96 5.37 -13.32 -15.32
N SER A 97 4.55 -12.47 -15.95
CA SER A 97 4.73 -11.99 -17.33
C SER A 97 5.82 -10.93 -17.46
N GLY A 98 6.26 -10.35 -16.33
CA GLY A 98 7.08 -9.13 -16.34
C GLY A 98 6.34 -7.91 -16.88
N GLY A 99 5.01 -7.90 -16.89
CA GLY A 99 4.15 -6.80 -17.32
C GLY A 99 3.63 -6.90 -18.76
N GLU A 100 4.09 -7.85 -19.56
CA GLU A 100 3.68 -7.95 -20.98
C GLU A 100 2.19 -8.23 -21.14
N ARG A 101 1.62 -9.07 -20.27
CA ARG A 101 0.21 -9.43 -20.31
C ARG A 101 -0.70 -8.30 -19.83
N GLU A 102 -0.26 -7.52 -18.85
CA GLU A 102 -1.05 -6.48 -18.20
C GLU A 102 -0.93 -5.13 -18.89
N TYR A 103 0.22 -4.84 -19.51
CA TYR A 103 0.56 -3.53 -20.07
C TYR A 103 0.96 -3.57 -21.54
N GLY A 104 1.03 -4.75 -22.17
CA GLY A 104 1.47 -4.92 -23.56
C GLY A 104 2.98 -4.73 -23.77
N VAL A 105 3.74 -4.44 -22.71
CA VAL A 105 5.18 -4.20 -22.76
C VAL A 105 5.86 -4.84 -21.55
N ARG A 106 7.09 -5.31 -21.73
CA ARG A 106 7.90 -5.83 -20.62
C ARG A 106 8.37 -4.69 -19.74
N LEU A 107 7.93 -4.65 -18.49
CA LEU A 107 8.39 -3.71 -17.46
C LEU A 107 9.48 -4.30 -16.56
N ALA A 108 9.54 -5.63 -16.42
CA ALA A 108 10.58 -6.27 -15.62
C ALA A 108 11.99 -5.90 -16.09
N GLY A 109 12.84 -5.50 -15.15
CA GLY A 109 14.22 -5.07 -15.42
C GLY A 109 14.36 -3.67 -16.01
N ARG A 110 13.29 -2.85 -16.01
CA ARG A 110 13.33 -1.46 -16.51
C ARG A 110 13.41 -0.39 -15.43
N TRP A 111 13.48 -0.77 -14.15
CA TRP A 111 13.38 0.19 -13.04
C TRP A 111 14.38 1.34 -13.19
N GLU A 112 15.65 1.04 -13.41
CA GLU A 112 16.72 2.02 -13.55
C GLU A 112 16.44 2.97 -14.73
N THR A 113 16.03 2.42 -15.87
CA THR A 113 15.67 3.21 -17.07
C THR A 113 14.44 4.09 -16.84
N GLU A 114 13.43 3.59 -16.13
CA GLU A 114 12.23 4.36 -15.81
C GLU A 114 12.52 5.50 -14.83
N ILE A 115 13.36 5.27 -13.82
CA ILE A 115 13.83 6.32 -12.91
C ILE A 115 14.63 7.38 -13.66
N GLU A 116 15.58 6.99 -14.50
CA GLU A 116 16.33 7.95 -15.32
C GLU A 116 15.45 8.77 -16.26
N ARG A 117 14.38 8.16 -16.78
CA ARG A 117 13.39 8.85 -17.63
C ARG A 117 12.62 9.89 -16.82
N VAL A 118 12.06 9.49 -15.67
CA VAL A 118 11.27 10.39 -14.81
C VAL A 118 12.13 11.52 -14.25
N ASP A 119 13.35 11.23 -13.81
CA ASP A 119 14.29 12.25 -13.30
C ASP A 119 14.65 13.29 -14.37
N ARG A 120 14.87 12.85 -15.62
CA ARG A 120 15.11 13.78 -16.74
C ARG A 120 13.90 14.67 -17.02
N VAL A 121 12.69 14.12 -16.97
CA VAL A 121 11.45 14.88 -17.17
C VAL A 121 11.22 15.87 -16.01
N GLY A 122 11.44 15.44 -14.77
CA GLY A 122 11.31 16.29 -13.58
C GLY A 122 12.31 17.45 -13.53
N ARG A 123 13.54 17.24 -14.01
CA ARG A 123 14.55 18.30 -14.17
C ARG A 123 14.32 19.20 -15.39
N GLY A 124 13.52 18.77 -16.36
CA GLY A 124 13.13 19.55 -17.54
C GLY A 124 11.95 20.50 -17.30
N LEU A 125 11.29 20.43 -16.15
CA LEU A 125 10.19 21.31 -15.74
C LEU A 125 10.66 22.54 -14.95
N THR A 126 11.96 22.83 -14.94
CA THR A 126 12.50 24.12 -14.49
C THR A 126 12.62 25.06 -15.69
N LEU A 127 11.52 25.72 -16.04
CA LEU A 127 11.50 26.96 -16.83
C LEU A 127 11.00 28.09 -15.93
#